data_AF-A0A9X9BML5-F1
#
_entry.id   AF-A0A9X9BML5-F1
#
_cell.length_a   1.000
_cell.length_b   1.000
_cell.length_c   1.000
_cell.angle_alpha   90.00
_cell.angle_beta   90.00
_cell.angle_gamma   90.00
#
_symmetry.space_group_name_H-M   'P 1'
#
loop_
_entity.id
_entity.type
_entity.pdbx_description
1 polymer ?
#
loop_
_entity_poly.entity_id
_entity_poly.type
_entity_poly.pdbx_seq_one_letter_code
_entity_poly.pdbx_strand_id
1 'polypeptide(L)'
;MSRITRHIEALQSKGLHSAIYELKESGGGGKPSSQVDLRRLSRHFNMMLKRRHSDVTNYHFFWFRTGTTITVCYSGSMFLLGAVEEFMTKAVEIGIAGEAIELFYGRNRELFNGVLQERLSLFSPQPLQRSYGGAHLG
;
A
#
# COMPACT_ATOMS: atom_id res chain seq x y z
N MET A 1 15.92 16.24 -3.55
CA MET A 1 14.51 15.77 -3.54
C MET A 1 14.44 14.51 -2.68
N SER A 2 13.46 14.41 -1.76
CA SER A 2 13.39 13.25 -0.85
C SER A 2 12.84 12.01 -1.58
N ARG A 3 13.23 10.81 -1.14
CA ARG A 3 12.78 9.55 -1.76
C ARG A 3 11.26 9.34 -1.61
N ILE A 4 10.65 9.83 -0.54
CA ILE A 4 9.19 9.78 -0.35
C ILE A 4 8.46 10.70 -1.34
N THR A 5 9.01 11.88 -1.64
CA THR A 5 8.44 12.80 -2.66
C THR A 5 8.34 12.11 -4.02
N ARG A 6 9.38 11.38 -4.43
CA ARG A 6 9.38 10.62 -5.69
C ARG A 6 8.32 9.52 -5.73
N HIS A 7 7.99 8.90 -4.59
CA HIS A 7 6.91 7.92 -4.51
C HIS A 7 5.53 8.58 -4.69
N ILE A 8 5.33 9.77 -4.10
CA ILE A 8 4.09 10.54 -4.23
C ILE A 8 3.90 10.99 -5.68
N GLU A 9 4.94 11.52 -6.31
CA GLU A 9 4.93 11.89 -7.74
C GLU A 9 4.64 10.68 -8.64
N ALA A 10 5.19 9.50 -8.30
CA ALA A 10 4.89 8.27 -9.01
C ALA A 10 3.42 7.86 -8.86
N LEU A 11 2.81 7.98 -7.68
CA LEU A 11 1.38 7.73 -7.50
C LEU A 11 0.51 8.69 -8.33
N GLN A 12 0.94 9.94 -8.50
CA GLN A 12 0.20 10.96 -9.24
C GLN A 12 0.36 10.86 -10.76
N SER A 13 1.51 10.35 -11.22
CA SER A 13 1.82 10.22 -12.65
C SER A 13 1.48 8.86 -13.24
N LYS A 14 1.33 7.81 -12.43
CA LYS A 14 1.03 6.46 -12.90
C LYS A 14 -0.47 6.24 -13.05
N GLY A 15 -0.83 5.47 -14.06
CA GLY A 15 -2.17 4.91 -14.31
C GLY A 15 -3.33 5.90 -14.21
N LEU A 16 -4.53 5.38 -14.08
CA LEU A 16 -5.70 6.12 -13.55
C LEU A 16 -6.41 5.28 -12.48
N HIS A 17 -6.25 3.96 -12.54
CA HIS A 17 -6.80 3.00 -11.60
C HIS A 17 -5.97 3.02 -10.34
N SER A 18 -6.60 3.39 -9.23
CA SER A 18 -5.91 3.63 -7.98
C SER A 18 -6.70 3.08 -6.81
N ALA A 19 -5.99 2.70 -5.75
CA ALA A 19 -6.57 2.27 -4.50
C ALA A 19 -5.75 2.77 -3.32
N ILE A 20 -6.41 3.02 -2.20
CA ILE A 20 -5.78 3.33 -0.91
C ILE A 20 -6.41 2.43 0.15
N TYR A 21 -5.56 1.74 0.90
CA TYR A 21 -5.96 0.91 2.02
C TYR A 21 -5.25 1.35 3.30
N GLU A 22 -5.97 1.29 4.42
CA GLU A 22 -5.38 1.33 5.75
C GLU A 22 -5.23 -0.10 6.29
N LEU A 23 -4.00 -0.49 6.61
CA LEU A 23 -3.72 -1.75 7.28
C LEU A 23 -3.57 -1.52 8.79
N LYS A 24 -4.33 -2.27 9.58
CA LYS A 24 -4.28 -2.26 11.04
C LYS A 24 -3.64 -3.53 11.58
N GLU A 25 -3.14 -3.43 12.80
CA GLU A 25 -2.59 -4.57 13.54
C GLU A 25 -3.71 -5.55 13.95
N SER A 26 -3.36 -6.83 14.14
CA SER A 26 -4.33 -7.83 14.60
C SER A 26 -4.57 -7.66 16.10
N GLY A 27 -5.72 -7.11 16.46
CA GLY A 27 -6.20 -6.97 17.84
C GLY A 27 -7.45 -7.81 18.08
N GLY A 28 -7.31 -9.13 18.19
CA GLY A 28 -8.45 -9.99 18.52
C GLY A 28 -8.09 -11.46 18.73
N GLY A 29 -8.30 -11.96 19.94
CA GLY A 29 -8.40 -13.39 20.25
C GLY A 29 -7.08 -14.17 20.28
N GLY A 30 -6.31 -14.06 21.37
CA GLY A 30 -5.30 -15.06 21.76
C GLY A 30 -3.96 -15.07 21.00
N LYS A 31 -3.77 -14.23 19.97
CA LYS A 31 -2.46 -14.01 19.35
C LYS A 31 -1.87 -12.67 19.80
N PRO A 32 -0.55 -12.60 20.09
CA PRO A 32 0.10 -11.34 20.42
C PRO A 32 -0.09 -10.34 19.28
N SER A 33 -0.27 -9.05 19.63
CA SER A 33 -0.39 -7.92 18.70
C SER A 33 0.82 -7.88 17.76
N SER A 34 0.73 -8.55 16.62
CA SER A 34 1.79 -8.50 15.63
C SER A 34 1.59 -7.24 14.80
N GLN A 35 2.55 -6.32 14.90
CA GLN A 35 2.71 -5.20 13.98
C GLN A 35 2.55 -5.68 12.53
N VAL A 36 2.03 -4.82 11.65
CA VAL A 36 1.95 -5.13 10.22
C VAL A 36 3.33 -5.56 9.70
N ASP A 37 3.44 -6.77 9.15
CA ASP A 37 4.72 -7.30 8.66
C ASP A 37 5.03 -6.71 7.28
N LEU A 38 5.67 -5.53 7.29
CA LEU A 38 6.04 -4.77 6.10
C LEU A 38 7.00 -5.52 5.16
N ARG A 39 7.80 -6.44 5.71
CA ARG A 39 8.75 -7.26 4.93
C ARG A 39 7.99 -8.33 4.16
N ARG A 40 7.04 -9.02 4.81
CA ARG A 40 6.14 -9.96 4.15
C ARG A 40 5.21 -9.24 3.18
N LEU A 41 4.66 -8.08 3.54
CA LEU A 41 3.81 -7.27 2.65
C LEU A 41 4.50 -7.02 1.30
N SER A 42 5.71 -6.45 1.34
CA SER A 42 6.48 -6.14 0.13
C SER A 42 6.86 -7.40 -0.66
N ARG A 43 7.24 -8.48 0.03
CA ARG A 43 7.61 -9.75 -0.61
C ARG A 43 6.42 -10.41 -1.32
N HIS A 44 5.26 -10.47 -0.65
CA HIS A 44 4.07 -11.12 -1.20
C HIS A 44 3.49 -10.32 -2.37
N PHE A 45 3.52 -8.99 -2.31
CA PHE A 45 3.13 -8.16 -3.44
C PHE A 45 4.01 -8.43 -4.67
N ASN A 46 5.34 -8.43 -4.50
CA ASN A 46 6.27 -8.75 -5.58
C ASN A 46 6.09 -10.17 -6.14
N MET A 47 5.77 -11.14 -5.29
CA MET A 47 5.48 -12.51 -5.73
C MET A 47 4.19 -12.57 -6.56
N MET A 48 3.13 -11.89 -6.13
CA MET A 48 1.88 -11.80 -6.89
C MET A 48 2.14 -11.20 -8.26
N LEU A 49 2.86 -10.07 -8.34
CA LEU A 49 3.21 -9.42 -9.60
C LEU A 49 3.95 -10.38 -10.53
N LYS A 50 5.03 -11.01 -10.06
CA LYS A 50 5.83 -11.93 -10.89
C LYS A 50 5.05 -13.14 -11.41
N ARG A 51 4.08 -13.63 -10.65
CA ARG A 51 3.33 -14.85 -11.00
C ARG A 51 2.11 -14.61 -11.87
N ARG A 52 1.42 -13.49 -11.68
CA ARG A 52 0.11 -13.22 -12.31
C ARG A 52 0.14 -12.09 -13.31
N HIS A 53 1.11 -11.18 -13.20
CA HIS A 53 1.14 -9.92 -13.95
C HIS A 53 2.59 -9.52 -14.28
N SER A 54 3.40 -10.47 -14.75
CA SER A 54 4.83 -10.26 -15.06
C SER A 54 5.06 -9.12 -16.05
N ASP A 55 4.09 -8.90 -16.93
CA ASP A 55 4.20 -7.96 -18.05
C ASP A 55 3.69 -6.55 -17.68
N VAL A 56 3.06 -6.40 -16.52
CA VAL A 56 2.53 -5.10 -16.09
C VAL A 56 3.64 -4.30 -15.42
N THR A 57 4.13 -3.29 -16.13
CA THR A 57 5.24 -2.42 -15.68
C THR A 57 4.78 -1.01 -15.30
N ASN A 58 3.63 -0.57 -15.81
CA ASN A 58 3.10 0.77 -15.56
C ASN A 58 2.20 0.82 -14.31
N TYR A 59 2.82 0.67 -13.15
CA TYR A 59 2.16 0.84 -11.86
C TYR A 59 3.10 1.45 -10.83
N HIS A 60 2.52 1.90 -9.73
CA HIS A 60 3.22 2.22 -8.52
C HIS A 60 2.49 1.65 -7.32
N PHE A 61 3.23 0.99 -6.45
CA PHE A 61 2.77 0.49 -5.17
C PHE A 61 3.63 1.14 -4.10
N PHE A 62 3.01 1.77 -3.12
CA PHE A 62 3.70 2.54 -2.09
C PHE A 62 3.03 2.33 -0.76
N TRP A 63 3.80 2.26 0.32
CA TRP A 63 3.27 2.20 1.67
C TRP A 63 4.06 3.11 2.58
N PHE A 64 3.39 3.66 3.59
CA PHE A 64 3.97 4.51 4.61
C PHE A 64 3.24 4.40 5.95
N ARG A 65 3.95 4.67 7.04
CA ARG A 65 3.40 4.62 8.40
C ARG A 65 2.55 5.86 8.69
N THR A 66 1.34 5.64 9.20
CA THR A 66 0.41 6.68 9.65
C THR A 66 0.03 6.43 11.10
N GLY A 67 0.88 6.86 12.03
CA GLY A 67 0.76 6.54 13.46
C GLY A 67 0.91 5.04 13.72
N THR A 68 -0.15 4.40 14.21
CA THR A 68 -0.21 2.95 14.53
C THR A 68 -0.64 2.09 13.34
N THR A 69 -1.03 2.71 12.21
CA THR A 69 -1.48 2.00 11.01
C THR A 69 -0.52 2.18 9.85
N ILE A 70 -0.69 1.39 8.79
CA ILE A 70 0.06 1.51 7.55
C ILE A 70 -0.90 1.93 6.45
N THR A 71 -0.62 3.04 5.77
CA THR A 71 -1.31 3.38 4.54
C THR A 71 -0.61 2.69 3.37
N VAL A 72 -1.37 2.00 2.53
CA VAL A 72 -0.91 1.40 1.28
C VAL A 72 -1.64 2.05 0.13
N CYS A 73 -0.89 2.48 -0.88
CA CYS A 73 -1.37 3.14 -2.08
C CYS A 73 -0.95 2.35 -3.31
N TYR A 74 -1.88 2.27 -4.25
CA TYR A 74 -1.65 1.74 -5.58
C TYR A 74 -2.14 2.76 -6.61
N SER A 75 -1.40 2.93 -7.69
CA SER A 75 -1.88 3.61 -8.90
C SER A 75 -1.25 2.98 -10.14
N GLY A 76 -2.05 2.66 -11.16
CA GLY A 76 -1.55 1.95 -12.34
C GLY A 76 -2.62 1.43 -13.29
N SER A 77 -2.33 0.24 -13.83
CA SER A 77 -3.18 -0.51 -14.74
C SER A 77 -4.45 -1.05 -14.05
N MET A 78 -5.56 -1.14 -14.79
CA MET A 78 -6.80 -1.76 -14.31
C MET A 78 -6.60 -3.24 -13.95
N PHE A 79 -5.77 -3.96 -14.72
CA PHE A 79 -5.52 -5.39 -14.52
C PHE A 79 -4.90 -5.70 -13.16
N LEU A 80 -4.15 -4.76 -12.60
CA LEU A 80 -3.55 -4.89 -11.28
C LEU A 80 -4.45 -4.36 -10.16
N LEU A 81 -5.46 -3.54 -10.46
CA LEU A 81 -6.34 -2.99 -9.43
C LEU A 81 -7.12 -4.09 -8.70
N GLY A 82 -7.74 -5.02 -9.44
CA GLY A 82 -8.41 -6.19 -8.84
C GLY A 82 -7.43 -7.13 -8.12
N ALA A 83 -6.20 -7.28 -8.65
CA ALA A 83 -5.18 -8.08 -7.99
C ALA A 83 -4.71 -7.46 -6.65
N VAL A 84 -4.71 -6.12 -6.54
CA VAL A 84 -4.39 -5.41 -5.30
C VAL A 84 -5.45 -5.67 -4.24
N GLU A 85 -6.73 -5.67 -4.60
CA GLU A 85 -7.84 -6.02 -3.71
C GLU A 85 -7.69 -7.45 -3.17
N GLU A 86 -7.51 -8.43 -4.06
CA GLU A 86 -7.24 -9.81 -3.67
C GLU A 86 -6.00 -9.96 -2.79
N PHE A 87 -4.96 -9.17 -3.06
CA PHE A 87 -3.75 -9.12 -2.25
C PHE A 87 -4.02 -8.59 -0.85
N MET A 88 -4.86 -7.56 -0.67
CA MET A 88 -5.21 -7.04 0.66
C MET A 88 -5.97 -8.08 1.48
N THR A 89 -6.96 -8.72 0.88
CA THR A 89 -7.68 -9.84 1.51
C THR A 89 -6.70 -10.94 1.92
N LYS A 90 -5.79 -11.31 1.01
CA LYS A 90 -4.80 -12.35 1.31
C LYS A 90 -3.84 -11.95 2.41
N ALA A 91 -3.44 -10.67 2.47
CA ALA A 91 -2.56 -10.15 3.50
C ALA A 91 -3.18 -10.28 4.89
N VAL A 92 -4.50 -10.10 5.02
CA VAL A 92 -5.23 -10.36 6.27
C VAL A 92 -5.27 -11.86 6.58
N GLU A 93 -5.69 -12.70 5.63
CA GLU A 93 -5.82 -14.15 5.82
C GLU A 93 -4.53 -14.82 6.32
N ILE A 94 -3.37 -14.39 5.80
CA ILE A 94 -2.07 -14.98 6.16
C ILE A 94 -1.38 -14.25 7.33
N GLY A 95 -2.05 -13.29 7.95
CA GLY A 95 -1.57 -12.54 9.11
C GLY A 95 -0.38 -11.63 8.80
N ILE A 96 -0.36 -10.97 7.64
CA ILE A 96 0.51 -9.81 7.37
C ILE A 96 -0.06 -8.57 8.06
N ALA A 97 -1.38 -8.41 8.02
CA ALA A 97 -2.13 -7.37 8.72
C ALA A 97 -3.30 -8.03 9.47
N GLY A 98 -3.83 -7.35 10.49
CA GLY A 98 -5.05 -7.78 11.17
C GLY A 98 -6.32 -7.42 10.42
N GLU A 99 -6.29 -6.26 9.75
CA GLU A 99 -7.40 -5.73 8.98
C GLU A 99 -6.84 -4.89 7.82
N ALA A 100 -7.57 -4.85 6.71
CA ALA A 100 -7.32 -3.97 5.59
C ALA A 100 -8.61 -3.22 5.26
N ILE A 101 -8.65 -1.92 5.54
CA ILE A 101 -9.80 -1.05 5.30
C ILE A 101 -9.57 -0.30 4.00
N GLU A 102 -10.51 -0.41 3.07
CA GLU A 102 -10.49 0.39 1.86
C GLU A 102 -10.87 1.84 2.17
N LEU A 103 -10.00 2.79 1.80
CA LEU A 103 -10.26 4.22 1.90
C LEU A 103 -10.63 4.83 0.54
N PHE A 104 -10.14 4.23 -0.53
CA PHE A 104 -10.45 4.62 -1.90
C PHE A 104 -10.22 3.45 -2.85
N TYR A 105 -11.12 3.31 -3.83
CA TYR A 105 -10.95 2.41 -4.96
C TYR A 105 -11.61 3.00 -6.20
N GLY A 106 -10.88 3.12 -7.31
CA GLY A 106 -11.46 3.55 -8.58
C GLY A 106 -10.52 4.37 -9.45
N ARG A 107 -11.10 5.33 -10.20
CA ARG A 107 -10.42 6.05 -11.30
C ARG A 107 -10.40 7.57 -11.15
N ASN A 108 -11.05 8.10 -10.12
CA ASN A 108 -11.12 9.55 -9.91
C ASN A 108 -9.81 10.04 -9.27
N ARG A 109 -8.98 10.75 -10.05
CA ARG A 109 -7.68 11.26 -9.61
C ARG A 109 -7.80 12.29 -8.50
N GLU A 110 -8.78 13.19 -8.57
CA GLU A 110 -8.96 14.25 -7.58
C GLU A 110 -9.33 13.66 -6.22
N LEU A 111 -10.27 12.73 -6.19
CA LEU A 111 -10.64 12.01 -4.97
C LEU A 111 -9.46 11.19 -4.43
N PHE A 112 -8.75 10.46 -5.28
CA PHE A 112 -7.55 9.72 -4.88
C PHE A 112 -6.51 10.65 -4.25
N ASN A 113 -6.23 11.79 -4.88
CA ASN A 113 -5.26 12.76 -4.38
C ASN A 113 -5.74 13.40 -3.07
N GLY A 114 -7.03 13.68 -2.92
CA GLY A 114 -7.61 14.18 -1.68
C GLY A 114 -7.37 13.22 -0.52
N VAL A 115 -7.73 11.94 -0.69
CA VAL A 115 -7.49 10.89 0.32
C VAL A 115 -5.99 10.70 0.56
N LEU A 116 -5.15 10.71 -0.48
CA LEU A 116 -3.70 10.60 -0.34
C LEU A 116 -3.12 11.74 0.51
N GLN A 117 -3.54 12.99 0.29
CA GLN A 117 -3.09 14.14 1.08
C GLN A 117 -3.53 14.04 2.53
N GLU A 118 -4.78 13.64 2.78
CA GLU A 118 -5.27 13.37 4.13
C GLU A 118 -4.38 12.34 4.84
N ARG A 119 -4.06 11.22 4.19
CA ARG A 119 -3.18 10.20 4.77
C ARG A 119 -1.75 10.67 4.96
N LEU A 120 -1.18 11.41 4.01
CA LEU A 120 0.17 11.99 4.12
C LEU A 120 0.29 12.97 5.29
N SER A 121 -0.79 13.70 5.63
CA SER A 121 -0.81 14.57 6.82
C SER A 121 -0.62 13.80 8.13
N LEU A 122 -0.94 12.50 8.13
CA LEU A 122 -0.76 11.58 9.26
C LEU A 122 0.57 10.82 9.22
N PHE A 123 1.44 11.11 8.23
CA PHE A 123 2.72 10.42 8.08
C PHE A 123 3.57 10.60 9.34
N SER A 124 3.87 9.48 10.00
CA SER A 124 4.60 9.45 11.26
C SER A 124 5.85 8.59 11.10
N PRO A 125 7.02 9.19 10.83
CA PRO A 125 8.25 8.44 10.72
C PRO A 125 8.66 7.87 12.08
N GLN A 126 9.01 6.59 12.10
CA GLN A 126 9.44 5.88 13.30
C GLN A 126 10.98 5.83 13.34
N PRO A 127 11.62 6.27 14.44
CA PRO A 127 13.06 6.14 14.61
C PRO A 127 13.51 4.68 14.50
N LEU A 128 14.66 4.45 13.87
CA LEU A 128 15.30 3.12 13.76
C LEU A 128 14.49 2.05 13.00
N GLN A 129 13.34 2.42 12.42
CA GLN A 129 12.52 1.53 11.59
C GLN A 129 12.23 2.15 10.23
N ARG A 130 11.96 1.29 9.24
CA ARG A 130 11.52 1.76 7.93
C ARG A 130 10.13 2.38 8.06
N SER A 131 10.03 3.65 7.67
CA SER A 131 8.79 4.43 7.75
C SER A 131 7.96 4.41 6.46
N TYR A 132 8.57 4.04 5.35
CA TYR A 132 7.91 3.89 4.06
C TYR A 132 8.67 2.92 3.15
N GLY A 133 7.99 2.39 2.14
CA GLY A 133 8.59 1.52 1.12
C GLY A 133 7.61 1.27 -0.02
N GLY A 134 7.98 0.44 -0.98
CA GLY A 134 7.13 0.16 -2.12
C GLY A 134 7.90 -0.34 -3.32
N ALA A 135 7.28 -0.17 -4.49
CA ALA A 135 7.85 -0.44 -5.79
C ALA A 135 9.15 0.34 -5.98
N HIS A 136 10.07 -0.25 -6.74
CA HIS A 136 11.33 0.41 -7.06
C HIS A 136 11.05 1.68 -7.87
N LEU A 137 11.62 2.79 -7.43
CA LEU A 137 11.72 4.02 -8.21
C LEU A 137 13.04 3.91 -8.95
N GLY A 138 12.98 3.75 -10.29
CA GLY A 138 14.18 3.69 -11.13
C GLY A 138 15.15 4.84 -10.92
#